data_AF-A0A941NAI8-F1
#
_entry.id   AF-A0A941NAI8-F1
#
_cell.length_a   1.000
_cell.length_b   1.000
_cell.length_c   1.000
_cell.angle_alpha   90.00
_cell.angle_beta   90.00
_cell.angle_gamma   90.00
#
_symmetry.space_group_name_H-M   'P 1'
#
loop_
_entity.id
_entity.type
_entity.pdbx_description
1 polymer ?
#
loop_
_entity_poly.entity_id
_entity_poly.type
_entity_poly.pdbx_seq_one_letter_code
_entity_poly.pdbx_strand_id
1 'polypeptide(L)'
;MTSQPPSPIRSAIRHIRPNGIGAVSSTALGQSDLIPLWFGETDLVTPDFIRNAAKKALDDGKTFYTHADGILPLREAIRDFHKRTVGADISLDRITVPGAAMMAVMCALQCVVETGDNVICVSPVWPNIFQAGEICGAQIRFAKLEED
;
A
#
# COMPACT_ATOMS: atom_id res chain seq x y z
N MET A 1 -44.14 -8.71 -2.17
CA MET A 1 -42.79 -8.70 -1.58
C MET A 1 -41.79 -8.50 -2.72
N THR A 2 -41.48 -7.26 -3.06
CA THR A 2 -40.44 -6.95 -4.05
C THR A 2 -39.10 -7.03 -3.33
N SER A 3 -38.36 -8.12 -3.53
CA SER A 3 -36.98 -8.21 -3.05
C SER A 3 -36.17 -7.11 -3.73
N GLN A 4 -35.50 -6.28 -2.96
CA GLN A 4 -34.49 -5.38 -3.54
C GLN A 4 -33.45 -6.24 -4.28
N PRO A 5 -32.99 -5.80 -5.45
CA PRO A 5 -31.92 -6.51 -6.15
C PRO A 5 -30.70 -6.62 -5.24
N PRO A 6 -29.98 -7.76 -5.27
CA PRO A 6 -28.76 -7.91 -4.49
C PRO A 6 -27.81 -6.79 -4.85
N SER A 7 -27.29 -6.06 -3.85
CA SER A 7 -26.44 -4.91 -4.17
C SER A 7 -25.16 -5.38 -4.86
N PRO A 8 -24.62 -4.58 -5.79
CA PRO A 8 -23.46 -4.95 -6.59
C PRO A 8 -22.16 -5.05 -5.76
N ILE A 9 -22.20 -4.66 -4.49
CA ILE A 9 -21.05 -4.67 -3.58
C ILE A 9 -21.01 -5.99 -2.82
N ARG A 10 -19.86 -6.68 -2.88
CA ARG A 10 -19.58 -7.90 -2.12
C ARG A 10 -19.91 -7.70 -0.64
N SER A 11 -20.64 -8.65 -0.05
CA SER A 11 -21.10 -8.60 1.35
C SER A 11 -19.97 -8.33 2.33
N ALA A 12 -18.82 -8.98 2.12
CA ALA A 12 -17.64 -8.87 2.97
C ALA A 12 -17.06 -7.45 3.09
N ILE A 13 -17.28 -6.55 2.13
CA ILE A 13 -16.74 -5.18 2.17
C ILE A 13 -17.79 -4.10 2.32
N ARG A 14 -19.07 -4.46 2.33
CA ARG A 14 -20.19 -3.51 2.39
C ARG A 14 -20.15 -2.62 3.64
N HIS A 15 -19.58 -3.12 4.73
CA HIS A 15 -19.52 -2.43 6.00
C HIS A 15 -18.30 -1.50 6.13
N ILE A 16 -17.30 -1.62 5.25
CA ILE A 16 -16.08 -0.82 5.30
C ILE A 16 -16.43 0.63 4.98
N ARG A 17 -16.00 1.55 5.85
CA ARG A 17 -16.25 2.98 5.70
C ARG A 17 -15.01 3.72 5.21
N PRO A 18 -15.17 4.88 4.53
CA PRO A 18 -14.06 5.77 4.25
C PRO A 18 -13.27 6.10 5.53
N ASN A 19 -11.95 6.16 5.43
CA ASN A 19 -11.10 6.53 6.56
C ASN A 19 -11.20 8.04 6.86
N GLY A 20 -10.76 8.43 8.07
CA GLY A 20 -10.82 9.81 8.53
C GLY A 20 -9.93 10.78 7.73
N ILE A 21 -8.85 10.29 7.11
CA ILE A 21 -7.93 11.13 6.32
C ILE A 21 -8.69 11.75 5.14
N GLY A 22 -9.42 10.92 4.39
CA GLY A 22 -10.24 11.39 3.27
C GLY A 22 -11.37 12.32 3.71
N ALA A 23 -11.99 12.04 4.86
CA ALA A 23 -13.03 12.90 5.43
C ALA A 23 -12.50 14.31 5.75
N VAL A 24 -11.31 14.42 6.34
CA VAL A 24 -10.67 15.72 6.59
C VAL A 24 -10.26 16.39 5.28
N SER A 25 -9.50 15.70 4.43
CA SER A 25 -8.94 16.32 3.22
C SER A 25 -10.02 16.82 2.26
N SER A 26 -11.12 16.07 2.10
CA SER A 26 -12.21 16.44 1.17
C SER A 26 -12.92 17.76 1.50
N THR A 27 -12.90 18.21 2.76
CA THR A 27 -13.54 19.47 3.17
C THR A 27 -12.73 20.71 2.78
N ALA A 28 -11.43 20.53 2.54
CA ALA A 28 -10.45 21.62 2.50
C ALA A 28 -9.52 21.56 1.26
N LEU A 29 -9.59 20.49 0.47
CA LEU A 29 -8.72 20.30 -0.69
C LEU A 29 -8.87 21.45 -1.70
N GLY A 30 -7.75 22.08 -2.04
CA GLY A 30 -7.71 23.19 -3.01
C GLY A 30 -7.99 24.58 -2.42
N GLN A 31 -8.24 24.70 -1.11
CA GLN A 31 -8.35 26.00 -0.45
C GLN A 31 -6.97 26.59 -0.20
N SER A 32 -6.73 27.82 -0.67
CA SER A 32 -5.42 28.47 -0.64
C SER A 32 -5.09 29.17 0.69
N ASP A 33 -6.07 29.31 1.58
CA ASP A 33 -5.96 29.93 2.91
C ASP A 33 -5.72 28.92 4.03
N LEU A 34 -5.54 27.64 3.71
CA LEU A 34 -5.31 26.56 4.66
C LEU A 34 -3.89 25.98 4.55
N ILE A 35 -3.34 25.53 5.68
CA ILE A 35 -2.11 24.75 5.73
C ILE A 35 -2.49 23.25 5.76
N PRO A 36 -2.22 22.49 4.69
CA PRO A 36 -2.59 21.07 4.62
C PRO A 36 -1.65 20.21 5.48
N LEU A 37 -2.18 19.51 6.49
CA LEU A 37 -1.43 18.62 7.38
C LEU A 37 -2.02 17.19 7.44
N TRP A 38 -2.69 16.76 6.38
CA TRP A 38 -3.45 15.49 6.35
C TRP A 38 -2.83 14.38 5.49
N PHE A 39 -1.90 14.69 4.57
CA PHE A 39 -1.20 13.68 3.77
C PHE A 39 0.23 13.45 4.28
N GLY A 40 0.65 12.19 4.26
CA GLY A 40 1.99 11.78 4.69
C GLY A 40 3.02 11.69 3.55
N GLU A 41 2.73 12.24 2.37
CA GLU A 41 3.70 12.33 1.29
C GLU A 41 4.65 13.52 1.48
N THR A 42 5.82 13.44 0.84
CA THR A 42 6.78 14.55 0.89
C THR A 42 6.30 15.72 0.03
N ASP A 43 6.63 16.93 0.49
CA ASP A 43 6.50 18.18 -0.27
C ASP A 43 7.64 18.38 -1.29
N LEU A 44 8.67 17.53 -1.26
CA LEU A 44 9.80 17.59 -2.18
C LEU A 44 9.48 16.87 -3.49
N VAL A 45 9.82 17.53 -4.60
CA VAL A 45 9.78 16.90 -5.92
C VAL A 45 10.77 15.73 -5.95
N THR A 46 10.35 14.59 -6.52
CA THR A 46 11.22 13.43 -6.76
C THR A 46 12.53 13.86 -7.43
N PRO A 47 13.72 13.57 -6.89
CA PRO A 47 15.00 14.07 -7.41
C PRO A 47 15.24 13.85 -8.92
N ASP A 48 15.92 14.81 -9.56
CA ASP A 48 16.11 14.87 -11.02
C ASP A 48 16.73 13.61 -11.62
N PHE A 49 17.70 13.01 -10.94
CA PHE A 49 18.36 11.79 -11.44
C PHE A 49 17.39 10.60 -11.57
N ILE A 50 16.36 10.53 -10.73
CA ILE A 50 15.30 9.52 -10.82
C ILE A 50 14.37 9.84 -11.99
N ARG A 51 13.94 11.10 -12.10
CA ARG A 51 13.07 11.55 -13.21
C ARG A 51 13.76 11.35 -14.57
N ASN A 52 15.06 11.62 -14.66
CA ASN A 52 15.85 11.42 -15.87
C ASN A 52 16.03 9.94 -16.22
N ALA A 53 16.22 9.06 -15.23
CA ALA A 53 16.25 7.61 -15.47
C ALA A 53 14.91 7.09 -16.01
N ALA A 54 13.79 7.58 -15.47
CA ALA A 54 12.45 7.23 -15.97
C ALA A 54 12.22 7.70 -17.41
N LYS A 55 12.59 8.96 -17.74
CA LYS A 55 12.53 9.47 -19.11
C LYS A 55 13.36 8.63 -20.07
N LYS A 56 14.61 8.36 -19.71
CA LYS A 56 15.50 7.51 -20.51
C LYS A 56 14.90 6.11 -20.73
N ALA A 57 14.31 5.50 -19.72
CA ALA A 57 13.67 4.19 -19.88
C ALA A 57 12.52 4.25 -20.91
N LEU A 58 11.74 5.33 -20.93
CA LEU A 58 10.71 5.55 -21.96
C LEU A 58 11.33 5.76 -23.35
N ASP A 59 12.35 6.60 -23.46
CA ASP A 59 13.06 6.87 -24.73
C ASP A 59 13.71 5.60 -25.30
N ASP A 60 14.25 4.74 -24.44
CA ASP A 60 14.84 3.44 -24.78
C ASP A 60 13.77 2.35 -25.06
N GLY A 61 12.48 2.68 -25.02
CA GLY A 61 11.38 1.76 -25.33
C GLY A 61 11.13 0.68 -24.26
N LYS A 62 11.44 0.93 -22.98
CA LYS A 62 11.17 0.00 -21.86
C LYS A 62 9.70 0.04 -21.43
N THR A 63 8.80 -0.31 -22.36
CA THR A 63 7.33 -0.18 -22.21
C THR A 63 6.58 -1.50 -22.29
N PHE A 64 7.29 -2.62 -22.35
CA PHE A 64 6.71 -3.97 -22.46
C PHE A 64 6.81 -4.75 -21.16
N TYR A 65 6.14 -5.91 -21.12
CA TYR A 65 6.17 -6.80 -19.97
C TYR A 65 7.59 -7.12 -19.52
N THR A 66 7.74 -7.20 -18.20
CA THR A 66 8.96 -7.65 -17.53
C THR A 66 8.66 -8.90 -16.74
N HIS A 67 9.67 -9.44 -16.03
CA HIS A 67 9.46 -10.55 -15.12
C HIS A 67 8.37 -10.20 -14.09
N ALA A 68 7.52 -11.17 -13.70
CA ALA A 68 6.41 -10.94 -12.78
C ALA A 68 6.86 -10.32 -11.43
N ASP A 69 8.03 -10.75 -10.95
CA ASP A 69 8.65 -10.20 -9.73
C ASP A 69 9.35 -8.84 -9.89
N GLY A 70 9.44 -8.32 -11.11
CA GLY A 70 10.18 -7.12 -11.46
C GLY A 70 11.55 -7.39 -12.10
N ILE A 71 12.09 -6.35 -12.75
CA ILE A 71 13.37 -6.42 -13.48
C ILE A 71 14.51 -6.79 -12.53
N LEU A 72 15.44 -7.62 -13.02
CA LEU A 72 16.57 -8.10 -12.23
C LEU A 72 17.41 -6.97 -11.61
N PRO A 73 17.80 -5.88 -12.33
CA PRO A 73 18.60 -4.82 -11.74
C PRO A 73 17.94 -4.13 -10.55
N LEU A 74 16.60 -4.03 -10.54
CA LEU A 74 15.86 -3.44 -9.42
C LEU A 74 15.88 -4.39 -8.21
N ARG A 75 15.67 -5.69 -8.42
CA ARG A 75 15.71 -6.68 -7.34
C ARG A 75 17.10 -6.78 -6.70
N GLU A 76 18.16 -6.73 -7.50
CA GLU A 76 19.54 -6.66 -7.01
C GLU A 76 19.78 -5.39 -6.19
N ALA A 77 19.33 -4.23 -6.69
CA ALA A 77 19.45 -2.96 -5.96
C ALA A 77 18.71 -2.99 -4.61
N ILE A 78 17.54 -3.64 -4.54
CA ILE A 78 16.77 -3.81 -3.29
C ILE A 78 17.52 -4.71 -2.31
N ARG A 79 18.07 -5.85 -2.74
CA ARG A 79 18.92 -6.72 -1.90
C ARG A 79 20.09 -5.93 -1.33
N ASP A 80 20.83 -5.26 -2.21
CA ASP A 80 22.03 -4.53 -1.82
C ASP A 80 21.70 -3.36 -0.88
N PHE A 81 20.55 -2.72 -1.06
CA PHE A 81 20.04 -1.71 -0.13
C PHE A 81 19.82 -2.31 1.27
N HIS A 82 19.08 -3.42 1.39
CA HIS A 82 18.82 -4.06 2.69
C HIS A 82 20.10 -4.56 3.36
N LYS A 83 21.04 -5.10 2.57
CA LYS A 83 22.35 -5.53 3.09
C LYS A 83 23.13 -4.36 3.67
N ARG A 84 23.12 -3.19 3.01
CA ARG A 84 23.81 -1.99 3.48
C ARG A 84 23.13 -1.31 4.67
N THR A 85 21.80 -1.26 4.71
CA THR A 85 21.06 -0.45 5.69
C THR A 85 20.71 -1.22 6.96
N VAL A 86 20.39 -2.50 6.84
CA VAL A 86 19.93 -3.34 7.97
C VAL A 86 20.70 -4.65 8.10
N GLY A 87 21.75 -4.86 7.29
CA GLY A 87 22.60 -6.06 7.38
C GLY A 87 21.96 -7.34 6.85
N ALA A 88 20.80 -7.26 6.21
CA ALA A 88 20.06 -8.43 5.74
C ALA A 88 20.46 -8.84 4.31
N ASP A 89 20.98 -10.05 4.14
CA ASP A 89 21.26 -10.62 2.82
C ASP A 89 20.06 -11.44 2.32
N ILE A 90 19.23 -10.79 1.49
CA ILE A 90 17.96 -11.36 1.00
C ILE A 90 18.18 -11.96 -0.38
N SER A 91 17.90 -13.26 -0.53
CA SER A 91 17.98 -13.94 -1.82
C SER A 91 16.96 -13.36 -2.82
N LEU A 92 17.33 -13.32 -4.11
CA LEU A 92 16.54 -12.66 -5.16
C LEU A 92 15.16 -13.31 -5.41
N ASP A 93 15.01 -14.60 -5.09
CA ASP A 93 13.74 -15.34 -5.14
C ASP A 93 12.78 -14.95 -4.00
N ARG A 94 13.26 -14.18 -3.02
CA ARG A 94 12.45 -13.62 -1.92
C ARG A 94 12.13 -12.14 -2.12
N ILE A 95 12.35 -11.59 -3.32
CA ILE A 95 12.10 -10.18 -3.66
C ILE A 95 11.12 -10.09 -4.83
N THR A 96 9.96 -9.52 -4.57
CA THR A 96 8.93 -9.18 -5.56
C THR A 96 8.65 -7.69 -5.50
N VAL A 97 8.49 -7.04 -6.65
CA VAL A 97 8.25 -5.59 -6.76
C VAL A 97 6.83 -5.31 -7.27
N PRO A 98 5.84 -5.23 -6.38
CA PRO A 98 4.51 -4.75 -6.74
C PRO A 98 4.56 -3.23 -6.98
N GLY A 99 3.74 -2.73 -7.90
CA GLY A 99 3.80 -1.33 -8.38
C GLY A 99 3.50 -0.24 -7.35
N ALA A 100 3.17 -0.59 -6.10
CA ALA A 100 2.98 0.33 -4.99
C ALA A 100 3.04 -0.40 -3.64
N ALA A 101 3.32 0.33 -2.56
CA ALA A 101 3.33 -0.21 -1.20
C ALA A 101 1.98 -0.85 -0.81
N MET A 102 0.84 -0.26 -1.19
CA MET A 102 -0.48 -0.88 -0.92
C MET A 102 -0.71 -2.17 -1.69
N MET A 103 -0.15 -2.30 -2.90
CA MET A 103 -0.21 -3.56 -3.63
C MET A 103 0.62 -4.63 -2.91
N ALA A 104 1.78 -4.27 -2.34
CA ALA A 104 2.56 -5.19 -1.51
C ALA A 104 1.77 -5.70 -0.30
N VAL A 105 1.12 -4.80 0.44
CA VAL A 105 0.29 -5.15 1.60
C VAL A 105 -0.85 -6.09 1.19
N MET A 106 -1.56 -5.75 0.11
CA MET A 106 -2.69 -6.55 -0.38
C MET A 106 -2.24 -7.94 -0.87
N CYS A 107 -1.13 -8.03 -1.62
CA CYS A 107 -0.56 -9.31 -2.04
C CYS A 107 -0.14 -10.16 -0.84
N ALA A 108 0.56 -9.56 0.13
CA ALA A 108 1.00 -10.28 1.34
C ALA A 108 -0.20 -10.84 2.11
N LEU A 109 -1.25 -10.05 2.31
CA LEU A 109 -2.48 -10.51 2.98
C LEU A 109 -3.17 -11.62 2.19
N GLN A 110 -3.33 -11.48 0.87
CA GLN A 110 -3.93 -12.53 0.04
C GLN A 110 -3.13 -13.85 0.03
N CYS A 111 -1.83 -13.82 0.31
CA CYS A 111 -1.02 -15.03 0.42
C CYS A 111 -1.20 -15.78 1.75
N VAL A 112 -1.64 -15.11 2.82
CA VAL A 112 -1.56 -15.67 4.18
C VAL A 112 -2.85 -15.59 4.99
N VAL A 113 -3.90 -14.94 4.48
CA VAL A 113 -5.16 -14.70 5.19
C VAL A 113 -6.32 -15.37 4.49
N GLU A 114 -7.07 -16.17 5.23
CA GLU A 114 -8.38 -16.68 4.84
C GLU A 114 -9.53 -15.90 5.49
N THR A 115 -10.74 -16.05 4.93
CA THR A 115 -11.93 -15.44 5.52
C THR A 115 -12.19 -15.97 6.92
N GLY A 116 -12.32 -15.06 7.90
CA GLY A 116 -12.54 -15.38 9.30
C GLY A 116 -11.26 -15.43 10.14
N ASP A 117 -10.07 -15.40 9.54
CA ASP A 117 -8.80 -15.36 10.27
C ASP A 117 -8.70 -14.11 11.14
N ASN A 118 -8.06 -14.26 12.32
CA ASN A 118 -7.74 -13.12 13.16
C ASN A 118 -6.43 -12.48 12.70
N VAL A 119 -6.48 -11.19 12.35
CA VAL A 119 -5.28 -10.39 12.02
C VAL A 119 -5.06 -9.37 13.12
N ILE A 120 -3.90 -9.43 13.77
CA ILE A 120 -3.54 -8.49 14.84
C ILE A 120 -2.96 -7.21 14.22
N CYS A 121 -3.50 -6.06 14.60
CA CYS A 121 -2.98 -4.75 14.22
C CYS A 121 -2.56 -3.99 15.48
N VAL A 122 -1.26 -3.70 15.60
CA VAL A 122 -0.73 -2.85 16.68
C VAL A 122 -1.12 -1.41 16.38
N SER A 123 -1.90 -0.76 17.24
CA SER A 123 -2.39 0.62 17.04
C SER A 123 -1.70 1.63 17.97
N PRO A 124 -1.49 2.89 17.55
CA PRO A 124 -2.04 3.55 16.35
C PRO A 124 -1.39 3.04 15.05
N VAL A 125 -2.20 2.87 14.00
CA VAL A 125 -1.78 2.27 12.73
C VAL A 125 -2.40 3.01 11.55
N TRP A 126 -1.69 3.01 10.42
CA TRP A 126 -2.23 3.49 9.16
C TRP A 126 -3.49 2.69 8.76
N PRO A 127 -4.65 3.34 8.54
CA PRO A 127 -5.91 2.63 8.36
C PRO A 127 -5.95 1.63 7.21
N ASN A 128 -5.18 1.89 6.15
CA ASN A 128 -5.19 1.03 4.97
C ASN A 128 -4.70 -0.39 5.27
N ILE A 129 -3.87 -0.60 6.30
CA ILE A 129 -3.37 -1.93 6.66
C ILE A 129 -4.52 -2.81 7.17
N PHE A 130 -5.29 -2.34 8.16
CA PHE A 130 -6.39 -3.14 8.70
C PHE A 130 -7.57 -3.23 7.73
N GLN A 131 -7.84 -2.18 6.96
CA GLN A 131 -8.90 -2.21 5.94
C GLN A 131 -8.57 -3.21 4.82
N ALA A 132 -7.30 -3.35 4.43
CA ALA A 132 -6.89 -4.41 3.49
C ALA A 132 -7.15 -5.81 4.07
N GLY A 133 -6.93 -6.00 5.37
CA GLY A 133 -7.30 -7.25 6.06
C GLY A 133 -8.81 -7.51 6.04
N GLU A 134 -9.64 -6.50 6.32
CA GLU A 134 -11.11 -6.60 6.21
C GLU A 134 -11.55 -6.93 4.78
N ILE A 135 -10.88 -6.38 3.76
CA ILE A 135 -11.13 -6.73 2.35
C ILE A 135 -10.87 -8.21 2.10
N CYS A 136 -9.81 -8.79 2.68
CA CYS A 136 -9.53 -10.23 2.63
C CYS A 136 -10.52 -11.08 3.45
N GLY A 137 -11.42 -10.46 4.22
CA GLY A 137 -12.40 -11.15 5.06
C GLY A 137 -11.90 -11.49 6.47
N ALA A 138 -10.77 -10.91 6.89
CA ALA A 138 -10.23 -11.12 8.23
C ALA A 138 -11.05 -10.42 9.31
N GLN A 139 -10.94 -10.93 10.54
CA GLN A 139 -11.36 -10.27 11.76
C GLN A 139 -10.18 -9.51 12.36
N ILE A 140 -10.20 -8.18 12.29
CA ILE A 140 -9.13 -7.35 12.83
C ILE A 140 -9.18 -7.31 14.36
N ARG A 141 -8.04 -7.58 14.99
CA ARG A 141 -7.83 -7.49 16.45
C ARG A 141 -6.81 -6.41 16.75
N PHE A 142 -7.24 -5.33 17.39
CA PHE A 142 -6.32 -4.25 17.74
C PHE A 142 -5.58 -4.54 19.05
N ALA A 143 -4.26 -4.49 18.99
CA ALA A 143 -3.39 -4.42 20.16
C ALA A 143 -2.99 -2.95 20.36
N LYS A 144 -3.62 -2.27 21.32
CA LYS A 144 -3.36 -0.85 21.58
C LYS A 144 -2.05 -0.69 22.33
N LEU A 145 -1.17 0.18 21.82
CA LEU A 145 -0.04 0.67 22.58
C LEU A 145 -0.56 1.69 23.60
N GLU A 146 -0.11 1.54 24.84
CA GLU A 146 -0.33 2.54 25.89
C GLU A 146 0.70 3.66 25.74
N GLU A 147 0.33 4.87 26.10
CA GLU A 147 1.28 5.97 26.27
C GLU A 147 1.86 5.83 27.69
N ASP A 148 3.19 5.74 27.82
CA ASP A 148 3.89 5.75 29.13
C ASP A 148 3.70 7.09 29.87
#